data_AF-A0A420NHM3-F1
#
_entry.id   AF-A0A420NHM3-F1
#
_cell.length_a   1.000
_cell.length_b   1.000
_cell.length_c   1.000
_cell.angle_alpha   90.00
_cell.angle_beta   90.00
_cell.angle_gamma   90.00
#
_symmetry.space_group_name_H-M   'P 1'
#
loop_
_entity.id
_entity.type
_entity.pdbx_description
1 polymer ?
#
loop_
_entity_poly.entity_id
_entity_poly.type
_entity_poly.pdbx_seq_one_letter_code
_entity_poly.pdbx_strand_id
1 'polypeptide(L)'
;MLLKILVSITAVVAVTATAIVGVAGCKWSGTAPYCAGECEPGWHERGRSQCGDGSCCWTGSKALCCEDEDAVQDLVREKEEVGVDGCYWSGTAPYCAGECGPGEREIGRSQCGDGACCWTGEKAYCCNDEESDNRDL
;
A
#
# COMPACT_ATOMS: atom_id res chain seq x y z
N MET A 1 40.97 58.02 9.11
CA MET A 1 41.09 56.55 8.99
C MET A 1 39.70 55.99 9.14
N LEU A 2 39.20 55.37 8.06
CA LEU A 2 37.78 55.11 7.81
C LEU A 2 37.17 54.08 8.76
N LEU A 3 35.93 54.40 9.15
CA LEU A 3 34.93 53.60 9.83
C LEU A 3 34.73 52.25 9.11
N LYS A 4 35.23 51.15 9.69
CA LYS A 4 34.96 49.79 9.22
C LYS A 4 33.57 49.36 9.69
N ILE A 5 32.53 49.85 9.04
CA ILE A 5 31.27 49.14 8.93
C ILE A 5 31.57 47.96 7.99
N LEU A 6 31.33 46.72 8.41
CA LEU A 6 30.80 45.65 7.56
C LEU A 6 30.78 44.31 8.30
N VAL A 7 29.60 43.71 8.28
CA VAL A 7 29.27 42.29 8.45
C VAL A 7 29.28 41.73 9.87
N SER A 8 28.09 41.61 10.44
CA SER A 8 27.68 40.35 11.07
C SER A 8 26.16 40.34 11.28
N ILE A 9 25.40 40.42 10.18
CA ILE A 9 24.04 39.87 10.20
C ILE A 9 24.23 38.37 9.92
N THR A 10 24.64 37.62 10.93
CA THR A 10 24.42 36.17 10.90
C THR A 10 22.93 35.98 11.10
N ALA A 11 22.18 35.95 9.99
CA ALA A 11 20.82 35.46 10.00
C ALA A 11 20.90 34.02 10.51
N VAL A 12 20.56 33.83 11.78
CA VAL A 12 20.38 32.50 12.34
C VAL A 12 19.06 32.02 11.77
N VAL A 13 19.11 31.42 10.58
CA VAL A 13 18.00 30.63 10.07
C VAL A 13 17.97 29.41 10.98
N ALA A 14 17.08 29.44 11.97
CA ALA A 14 16.78 28.26 12.76
C ALA A 14 16.22 27.23 11.79
N VAL A 15 17.05 26.26 11.41
CA VAL A 15 16.61 25.05 10.73
C VAL A 15 15.71 24.35 11.72
N THR A 16 14.41 24.48 11.53
CA THR A 16 13.44 23.72 12.31
C THR A 16 13.72 22.26 12.07
N ALA A 17 13.96 21.52 13.15
CA ALA A 17 14.12 20.08 13.09
C ALA A 17 12.87 19.51 12.43
N THR A 18 12.99 19.04 11.19
CA THR A 18 11.95 18.28 10.55
C THR A 18 11.94 16.95 11.28
N ALA A 19 10.96 16.75 12.16
CA ALA A 19 10.70 15.44 12.72
C ALA A 19 10.48 14.49 11.55
N ILE A 20 11.38 13.51 11.41
CA ILE A 20 11.23 12.40 10.47
C ILE A 20 9.94 11.72 10.86
N VAL A 21 8.91 11.89 10.01
CA VAL A 21 7.64 11.19 10.08
C VAL A 21 7.98 9.71 9.90
N GLY A 22 8.16 9.00 11.01
CA GLY A 22 7.93 7.56 11.03
C GLY A 22 6.51 7.34 10.53
N VAL A 23 6.31 6.29 9.73
CA VAL A 23 5.03 5.87 9.13
C VAL A 23 3.86 6.43 9.93
N ALA A 24 3.21 7.46 9.39
CA ALA A 24 2.19 8.21 10.11
C ALA A 24 1.18 7.22 10.70
N GLY A 25 0.98 7.31 12.02
CA GLY A 25 0.00 6.51 12.72
C GLY A 25 0.46 5.18 13.32
N CYS A 26 1.74 4.74 13.26
CA CYS A 26 2.17 3.46 13.86
C CYS A 26 3.42 3.55 14.77
N LYS A 27 3.41 2.83 15.89
CA LYS A 27 4.51 2.74 16.87
C LYS A 27 4.63 1.37 17.53
N TRP A 28 5.85 0.91 17.79
CA TRP A 28 6.11 -0.30 18.59
C TRP A 28 6.01 -0.04 20.11
N SER A 29 5.29 -0.92 20.80
CA SER A 29 5.10 -0.94 22.26
C SER A 29 5.78 -2.17 22.88
N GLY A 30 6.34 -2.00 24.08
CA GLY A 30 7.14 -2.99 24.81
C GLY A 30 8.64 -2.73 24.69
N THR A 31 9.38 -2.89 25.79
CA THR A 31 10.81 -2.56 25.86
C THR A 31 11.65 -3.81 26.13
N ALA A 32 12.75 -3.97 25.38
CA ALA A 32 13.72 -5.03 25.63
C ALA A 32 14.37 -4.88 27.03
N PRO A 33 14.84 -5.96 27.69
CA PRO A 33 14.90 -7.34 27.19
C PRO A 33 13.65 -8.19 27.48
N TYR A 34 12.73 -7.76 28.33
CA TYR A 34 11.53 -8.53 28.67
C TYR A 34 10.30 -7.78 28.14
N CYS A 35 9.72 -8.21 27.02
CA CYS A 35 8.69 -7.42 26.34
C CYS A 35 7.28 -7.96 26.58
N ALA A 36 6.40 -7.10 27.09
CA ALA A 36 4.95 -7.31 27.11
C ALA A 36 4.30 -6.11 26.43
N GLY A 37 4.47 -6.01 25.11
CA GLY A 37 3.91 -4.91 24.33
C GLY A 37 2.39 -5.00 24.26
N GLU A 38 1.74 -3.90 24.62
CA GLU A 38 0.29 -3.70 24.56
C GLU A 38 -0.02 -2.32 23.98
N CYS A 39 -1.15 -2.20 23.28
CA CYS A 39 -1.60 -0.95 22.69
C CYS A 39 -2.38 -0.10 23.69
N GLU A 40 -2.19 1.20 23.61
CA GLU A 40 -2.94 2.17 24.40
C GLU A 40 -4.41 2.20 23.94
N PRO A 41 -5.35 2.63 24.79
CA PRO A 41 -6.74 2.81 24.36
C PRO A 41 -6.85 3.72 23.13
N GLY A 42 -7.61 3.28 22.13
CA GLY A 42 -7.74 3.96 20.83
C GLY A 42 -6.66 3.59 19.80
N TRP A 43 -5.71 2.73 20.16
CA TRP A 43 -4.72 2.17 19.25
C TRP A 43 -4.98 0.68 19.03
N HIS A 44 -4.69 0.23 17.82
CA HIS A 44 -5.01 -1.11 17.35
C HIS A 44 -3.73 -1.88 17.05
N GLU A 45 -3.64 -3.09 17.57
CA GLU A 45 -2.49 -3.95 17.29
C GLU A 45 -2.54 -4.44 15.84
N ARG A 46 -1.53 -4.06 15.06
CA ARG A 46 -1.37 -4.45 13.65
C ARG A 46 -0.32 -5.55 13.45
N GLY A 47 0.50 -5.82 14.46
CA GLY A 47 1.49 -6.89 14.38
C GLY A 47 2.29 -7.07 15.66
N ARG A 48 3.12 -8.11 15.68
CA ARG A 48 4.06 -8.39 16.77
C ARG A 48 5.43 -8.74 16.24
N SER A 49 6.46 -8.36 16.98
CA SER A 49 7.85 -8.69 16.65
C SER A 49 8.69 -8.82 17.92
N GLN A 50 9.70 -9.67 17.87
CA GLN A 50 10.74 -9.72 18.91
C GLN A 50 11.59 -8.45 18.91
N CYS A 51 11.77 -7.82 17.75
CA CYS A 51 12.74 -6.74 17.53
C CYS A 51 12.18 -5.59 16.68
N GLY A 52 10.88 -5.31 16.77
CA GLY A 52 10.20 -4.40 15.84
C GLY A 52 10.78 -2.98 15.76
N ASP A 53 11.40 -2.51 16.84
CA ASP A 53 12.07 -1.20 16.96
C ASP A 53 13.61 -1.29 16.83
N GLY A 54 14.13 -2.45 16.40
CA GLY A 54 15.56 -2.74 16.31
C GLY A 54 16.20 -3.28 17.59
N SER A 55 15.50 -3.26 18.73
CA SER A 55 15.98 -3.87 19.99
C SER A 55 15.25 -5.18 20.26
N CYS A 56 15.94 -6.27 20.58
CA CYS A 56 15.32 -7.60 20.72
C CYS A 56 14.93 -7.97 22.15
N CYS A 57 13.78 -8.63 22.31
CA CYS A 57 13.38 -9.24 23.57
C CYS A 57 14.07 -10.60 23.77
N TRP A 58 14.46 -10.91 25.00
CA TRP A 58 14.84 -12.26 25.43
C TRP A 58 13.60 -13.13 25.66
N THR A 59 12.53 -12.53 26.18
CA THR A 59 11.23 -13.19 26.35
C THR A 59 10.10 -12.24 26.04
N GLY A 60 8.97 -12.78 25.57
CA GLY A 60 7.77 -12.00 25.24
C GLY A 60 7.81 -11.42 23.82
N SER A 61 7.11 -10.32 23.54
CA SER A 61 7.11 -9.66 22.22
C SER A 61 6.68 -8.20 22.30
N LYS A 62 7.07 -7.40 21.29
CA LYS A 62 6.58 -6.04 21.09
C LYS A 62 5.33 -6.05 20.22
N ALA A 63 4.40 -5.14 20.50
CA ALA A 63 3.20 -4.92 19.69
C ALA A 63 3.39 -3.70 18.78
N LEU A 64 3.09 -3.82 17.50
CA LEU A 64 2.97 -2.68 16.59
C LEU A 64 1.56 -2.15 16.74
N CYS A 65 1.45 -0.97 17.33
CA CYS A 65 0.18 -0.31 17.59
C CYS A 65 0.01 0.82 16.58
N CYS A 66 -1.16 0.90 15.97
CA CYS A 66 -1.48 1.98 15.04
C CYS A 66 -2.81 2.67 15.39
N GLU A 67 -2.91 3.96 15.11
CA GLU A 67 -4.18 4.69 15.12
C GLU A 67 -5.01 4.25 13.91
N ASP A 68 -6.33 4.15 14.12
CA ASP A 68 -7.25 3.63 13.10
C ASP A 68 -7.47 4.58 11.91
N GLU A 69 -6.94 5.81 11.97
CA GLU A 69 -7.09 6.80 10.90
C GLU A 69 -6.06 6.66 9.77
N ASP A 70 -4.92 5.95 9.94
CA ASP A 70 -3.81 6.04 8.94
C ASP A 70 -3.11 4.73 8.52
N ALA A 71 -3.58 3.53 8.89
CA ALA A 71 -2.84 2.29 8.54
C ALA A 71 -3.50 1.34 7.53
N VAL A 72 -4.80 1.46 7.21
CA VAL A 72 -5.52 0.45 6.38
C VAL A 72 -6.53 1.05 5.39
N GLN A 73 -6.38 2.31 4.98
CA GLN A 73 -7.11 2.79 3.79
C GLN A 73 -6.18 3.03 2.59
N ASP A 74 -4.95 3.48 2.80
CA ASP A 74 -4.03 3.70 1.67
C ASP A 74 -3.35 2.42 1.16
N LEU A 75 -3.10 1.40 2.01
CA LEU A 75 -2.53 0.13 1.56
C LEU A 75 -3.58 -0.91 1.09
N VAL A 76 -4.88 -0.66 1.34
CA VAL A 76 -5.95 -1.56 0.90
C VAL A 76 -6.72 -1.00 -0.31
N ARG A 77 -6.62 0.30 -0.60
CA ARG A 77 -7.10 0.84 -1.90
C ARG A 77 -6.07 0.77 -3.02
N GLU A 78 -4.84 0.35 -2.72
CA GLU A 78 -3.83 -0.04 -3.73
C GLU A 78 -3.59 -1.57 -3.70
N LYS A 79 -4.64 -2.35 -3.41
CA LYS A 79 -4.79 -3.69 -3.97
C LYS A 79 -6.01 -3.76 -4.87
N GLU A 80 -6.17 -2.72 -5.69
CA GLU A 80 -6.67 -2.91 -7.03
C GLU A 80 -5.48 -3.47 -7.83
N GLU A 81 -5.36 -4.79 -7.87
CA GLU A 81 -4.55 -5.42 -8.91
C GLU A 81 -5.21 -5.10 -10.25
N VAL A 82 -4.92 -3.93 -10.82
CA VAL A 82 -5.12 -3.52 -12.23
C VAL A 82 -6.24 -4.30 -12.92
N GLY A 83 -7.43 -4.19 -12.37
CA GLY A 83 -8.66 -4.69 -12.94
C GLY A 83 -9.51 -3.46 -13.06
N VAL A 84 -9.50 -2.83 -14.24
CA VAL A 84 -10.41 -1.73 -14.55
C VAL A 84 -11.79 -2.16 -14.07
N ASP A 85 -12.39 -1.39 -13.17
CA ASP A 85 -13.73 -1.67 -12.65
C ASP A 85 -14.66 -2.02 -13.81
N GLY A 86 -15.30 -3.19 -13.73
CA GLY A 86 -16.14 -3.73 -14.81
C GLY A 86 -15.43 -4.57 -15.87
N CYS A 87 -14.18 -4.98 -15.65
CA CYS A 87 -13.47 -5.94 -16.51
C CYS A 87 -13.20 -7.29 -15.84
N TYR A 88 -13.24 -8.38 -16.60
CA TYR A 88 -12.94 -9.73 -16.13
C TYR A 88 -12.44 -10.66 -17.25
N TRP A 89 -11.77 -11.75 -16.87
CA TRP A 89 -11.39 -12.81 -17.80
C TRP A 89 -12.50 -13.87 -17.90
N SER A 90 -13.09 -14.00 -19.09
CA SER A 90 -14.06 -15.04 -19.43
C SER A 90 -13.36 -16.30 -19.95
N GLY A 91 -13.81 -17.47 -19.49
CA GLY A 91 -13.28 -18.78 -19.85
C GLY A 91 -12.49 -19.47 -18.73
N THR A 92 -12.70 -20.77 -18.55
CA THR A 92 -12.11 -21.55 -17.45
C THR A 92 -11.17 -22.62 -17.98
N ALA A 93 -9.97 -22.70 -17.41
CA ALA A 93 -9.02 -23.77 -17.71
C ALA A 93 -9.59 -25.14 -17.31
N PRO A 94 -9.20 -26.24 -17.99
CA PRO A 94 -8.13 -26.32 -18.99
C PRO A 94 -8.56 -26.14 -20.45
N TYR A 95 -9.86 -26.07 -20.79
CA TYR A 95 -10.32 -26.00 -22.19
C TYR A 95 -11.02 -24.66 -22.45
N CYS A 96 -10.31 -23.54 -22.49
CA CYS A 96 -10.98 -22.25 -22.48
C CYS A 96 -11.55 -21.87 -23.85
N ALA A 97 -12.80 -21.44 -23.85
CA ALA A 97 -13.46 -20.76 -24.96
C ALA A 97 -14.11 -19.49 -24.42
N GLY A 98 -13.28 -18.51 -24.05
CA GLY A 98 -13.74 -17.25 -23.47
C GLY A 98 -14.46 -16.39 -24.49
N GLU A 99 -15.63 -15.88 -24.10
CA GLU A 99 -16.47 -14.95 -24.86
C GLU A 99 -17.06 -13.89 -23.92
N CYS A 100 -17.24 -12.67 -24.44
CA CYS A 100 -17.86 -11.58 -23.69
C CYS A 100 -19.38 -11.59 -23.83
N GLY A 101 -20.06 -11.12 -22.79
CA GLY A 101 -21.51 -11.02 -22.76
C GLY A 101 -22.05 -9.86 -23.63
N PRO A 102 -23.38 -9.79 -23.80
CA PRO A 102 -24.01 -8.64 -24.44
C PRO A 102 -23.72 -7.33 -23.69
N GLY A 103 -23.30 -6.28 -24.40
CA GLY A 103 -22.96 -4.97 -23.82
C GLY A 103 -21.54 -4.88 -23.24
N GLU A 104 -20.74 -5.93 -23.44
CA GLU A 104 -19.32 -5.96 -23.08
C GLU A 104 -18.46 -6.00 -24.33
N ARG A 105 -17.29 -5.37 -24.25
CA ARG A 105 -16.28 -5.39 -25.29
C ARG A 105 -15.10 -6.25 -24.89
N GLU A 106 -14.67 -7.09 -25.81
CA GLU A 106 -13.40 -7.79 -25.70
C GLU A 106 -12.26 -6.82 -25.96
N ILE A 107 -11.37 -6.67 -24.99
CA ILE A 107 -10.19 -5.81 -25.10
C ILE A 107 -8.87 -6.58 -25.09
N GLY A 108 -8.92 -7.91 -24.95
CA GLY A 108 -7.74 -8.75 -24.99
C GLY A 108 -8.06 -10.23 -24.95
N ARG A 109 -7.05 -11.05 -25.25
CA ARG A 109 -7.07 -12.51 -25.11
C ARG A 109 -5.78 -13.00 -24.49
N SER A 110 -5.86 -14.10 -23.75
CA SER A 110 -4.70 -14.73 -23.12
C SER A 110 -4.96 -16.21 -22.88
N GLN A 111 -3.92 -17.02 -23.00
CA GLN A 111 -4.00 -18.43 -22.62
C GLN A 111 -4.15 -18.63 -21.11
N CYS A 112 -3.74 -17.69 -20.27
CA CYS A 112 -3.76 -17.86 -18.81
C CYS A 112 -4.65 -16.82 -18.12
N GLY A 113 -4.82 -15.64 -18.73
CA GLY A 113 -5.64 -14.56 -18.20
C GLY A 113 -5.33 -14.25 -16.75
N ASP A 114 -6.31 -14.52 -15.89
CA ASP A 114 -6.34 -14.31 -14.45
C ASP A 114 -5.72 -15.44 -13.60
N GLY A 115 -5.18 -16.49 -14.22
CA GLY A 115 -4.56 -17.58 -13.46
C GLY A 115 -4.26 -18.80 -14.29
N ALA A 116 -5.05 -19.87 -14.08
CA ALA A 116 -4.77 -21.17 -14.68
C ALA A 116 -4.84 -21.11 -16.22
N CYS A 117 -3.85 -21.73 -16.86
CA CYS A 117 -3.72 -21.73 -18.32
C CYS A 117 -4.59 -22.78 -19.01
N CYS A 118 -5.09 -22.40 -20.16
CA CYS A 118 -5.81 -23.27 -21.08
C CYS A 118 -4.81 -24.22 -21.76
N TRP A 119 -5.12 -25.51 -21.80
CA TRP A 119 -4.45 -26.48 -22.67
C TRP A 119 -4.85 -26.28 -24.13
N THR A 120 -6.11 -25.87 -24.35
CA THR A 120 -6.64 -25.54 -25.67
C THR A 120 -7.54 -24.32 -25.58
N GLY A 121 -7.46 -23.45 -26.59
CA GLY A 121 -8.22 -22.20 -26.66
C GLY A 121 -7.67 -21.11 -25.73
N GLU A 122 -8.44 -20.05 -25.54
CA GLU A 122 -8.00 -18.83 -24.85
C GLU A 122 -9.13 -18.23 -24.01
N LYS A 123 -8.76 -17.45 -23.00
CA LYS A 123 -9.66 -16.60 -22.24
C LYS A 123 -9.82 -15.25 -22.96
N ALA A 124 -11.01 -14.66 -22.86
CA ALA A 124 -11.29 -13.31 -23.36
C ALA A 124 -11.27 -12.33 -22.18
N TYR A 125 -10.64 -11.17 -22.33
CA TYR A 125 -10.70 -10.09 -21.36
C TYR A 125 -11.82 -9.14 -21.76
N CYS A 126 -12.90 -9.16 -20.98
CA CYS A 126 -14.16 -8.51 -21.26
C CYS A 126 -14.34 -7.32 -20.34
N CYS A 127 -14.83 -6.20 -20.87
CA CYS A 127 -15.06 -4.97 -20.13
C CYS A 127 -16.42 -4.36 -20.48
N ASN A 128 -17.09 -3.74 -19.53
CA ASN A 128 -18.28 -2.95 -19.80
C ASN A 128 -17.96 -1.68 -20.61
N ASP A 129 -18.83 -1.34 -21.56
CA ASP A 129 -18.60 -0.21 -22.48
C ASP A 129 -18.66 1.17 -21.78
N GLU A 130 -19.40 1.32 -20.68
CA GLU A 130 -19.64 2.62 -20.00
C GLU A 130 -18.37 3.27 -19.41
N GLU A 131 -17.32 2.49 -19.11
CA GLU A 131 -16.10 2.98 -18.47
C GLU A 131 -14.91 3.11 -19.46
N SER A 132 -15.11 2.73 -20.73
CA SER A 132 -14.02 2.70 -21.70
C SER A 132 -13.85 3.96 -22.55
N ASP A 133 -14.84 4.86 -22.55
CA ASP A 133 -14.79 6.16 -23.24
C ASP A 133 -14.12 7.28 -22.40
N ASN A 134 -13.97 7.12 -21.08
CA ASN A 134 -13.41 8.16 -20.20
C ASN A 134 -11.88 8.11 -20.07
N ARG A 135 -11.21 7.25 -20.85
CA ARG A 135 -9.74 7.11 -20.86
C ARG A 135 -9.05 7.75 -22.06
N ASP A 136 -9.82 8.42 -22.92
CA ASP A 136 -9.33 9.15 -24.10
C ASP A 136 -9.43 10.69 -23.96
N LEU A 137 -9.62 11.22 -22.75
CA LEU A 137 -9.61 12.68 -22.45
C LEU A 137 -8.40 13.12 -21.63
#